data_AF-A0AA89Q2H6-F1
#
_entry.id   AF-A0AA89Q2H6-F1
#
_cell.length_a   1.000
_cell.length_b   1.000
_cell.length_c   1.000
_cell.angle_alpha   90.00
_cell.angle_beta   90.00
_cell.angle_gamma   90.00
#
_symmetry.space_group_name_H-M   'P 1'
#
loop_
_entity.id
_entity.type
_entity.pdbx_description
1 polymer ?
#
loop_
_entity_poly.entity_id
_entity_poly.type
_entity_poly.pdbx_seq_one_letter_code
_entity_poly.pdbx_strand_id
1 'polypeptide(L)'
;MTASPTGSEAVRPTALGGVSLASLGVFLLTWALCWVNAYVVNDDLPNTCGDLRRQSFPPEVACASADGTLTGANAGWVEALFFASLVVFVLLASMVLALASVRRK
;
A
#
# COMPACT_ATOMS: atom_id res chain seq x y z
N MET A 1 4.50 45.74 -21.39
CA MET A 1 4.73 44.28 -21.38
C MET A 1 5.01 43.87 -19.96
N THR A 2 4.02 43.34 -19.26
CA THR A 2 4.18 42.76 -17.92
C THR A 2 3.68 41.33 -18.00
N ALA A 3 4.61 40.39 -18.11
CA ALA A 3 4.31 38.97 -18.04
C ALA A 3 3.82 38.65 -16.62
N SER A 4 2.59 38.16 -16.50
CA SER A 4 2.05 37.63 -15.25
C SER A 4 2.80 36.33 -14.93
N PRO A 5 3.43 36.20 -13.75
CA PRO A 5 4.20 35.01 -13.43
C PRO A 5 3.24 33.84 -13.22
N THR A 6 3.39 32.82 -14.07
CA THR A 6 3.19 31.41 -13.75
C THR A 6 2.05 31.14 -12.77
N GLY A 7 0.84 31.01 -13.30
CA GLY A 7 -0.20 30.27 -12.59
C GLY A 7 0.38 28.90 -12.24
N SER A 8 0.74 28.70 -10.98
CA SER A 8 0.84 27.36 -10.42
C SER A 8 -0.44 26.67 -10.83
N GLU A 9 -0.34 25.66 -11.69
CA GLU A 9 -1.43 24.77 -12.02
C GLU A 9 -2.00 24.30 -10.69
N ALA A 10 -3.08 24.94 -10.27
CA ALA A 10 -3.82 24.57 -9.09
C ALA A 10 -4.29 23.16 -9.39
N VAL A 11 -3.56 22.16 -8.87
CA VAL A 11 -3.85 20.75 -9.04
C VAL A 11 -5.34 20.59 -8.79
N ARG A 12 -6.09 20.31 -9.87
CA ARG A 12 -7.55 20.35 -9.81
C ARG A 12 -7.98 19.36 -8.72
N PRO A 13 -8.87 19.74 -7.80
CA PRO A 13 -9.29 18.86 -6.68
C PRO A 13 -9.74 17.46 -7.12
N THR A 14 -10.28 17.36 -8.33
CA THR A 14 -10.65 16.11 -9.01
C THR A 14 -9.45 15.21 -9.32
N ALA A 15 -8.30 15.77 -9.68
CA ALA A 15 -7.07 15.01 -9.92
C ALA A 15 -6.52 14.42 -8.62
N LEU A 16 -6.51 15.19 -7.51
CA LEU A 16 -6.11 14.70 -6.18
C LEU A 16 -6.98 13.54 -5.71
N GLY A 17 -8.31 13.65 -5.90
CA GLY A 17 -9.25 12.57 -5.60
C GLY A 17 -8.99 11.32 -6.45
N GLY A 18 -8.71 11.49 -7.74
CA GLY A 18 -8.38 10.38 -8.63
C GLY A 18 -7.10 9.65 -8.22
N VAL A 19 -6.02 10.38 -7.90
CA VAL A 19 -4.76 9.79 -7.43
C VAL A 19 -4.94 9.09 -6.08
N SER A 20 -5.73 9.67 -5.17
CA SER A 20 -6.07 9.04 -3.89
C SER A 20 -6.80 7.70 -4.09
N LEU A 21 -7.79 7.65 -4.99
CA LEU A 21 -8.50 6.39 -5.27
C LEU A 21 -7.59 5.36 -5.96
N ALA A 22 -6.71 5.81 -6.84
CA ALA A 22 -5.73 4.94 -7.49
C ALA A 22 -4.75 4.35 -6.46
N SER A 23 -4.23 5.15 -5.53
CA SER A 23 -3.33 4.66 -4.47
C SER A 23 -4.04 3.68 -3.53
N LEU A 24 -5.31 3.93 -3.19
CA LEU A 24 -6.13 2.96 -2.47
C LEU A 24 -6.29 1.65 -3.25
N GLY A 25 -6.51 1.73 -4.56
CA GLY A 25 -6.60 0.56 -5.44
C GLY A 25 -5.31 -0.27 -5.43
N VAL A 26 -4.15 0.37 -5.55
CA VAL A 26 -2.84 -0.29 -5.46
C VAL A 26 -2.66 -0.95 -4.09
N PHE A 27 -3.02 -0.26 -3.01
CA PHE A 27 -2.97 -0.80 -1.66
C PHE A 27 -3.84 -2.06 -1.52
N LEU A 28 -5.09 -2.02 -1.99
CA LEU A 28 -6.01 -3.16 -1.90
C LEU A 28 -5.57 -4.34 -2.78
N LEU A 29 -5.04 -4.07 -3.97
CA LEU A 29 -4.51 -5.11 -4.86
C LEU A 29 -3.28 -5.79 -4.25
N THR A 30 -2.32 -5.00 -3.75
CA THR A 30 -1.13 -5.54 -3.08
C THR A 30 -1.51 -6.30 -1.81
N TRP A 31 -2.46 -5.79 -1.02
CA TRP A 31 -3.02 -6.50 0.12
C TRP A 31 -3.59 -7.87 -0.26
N ALA A 32 -4.42 -7.92 -1.30
CA ALA A 32 -5.06 -9.14 -1.76
C ALA A 32 -4.02 -10.16 -2.28
N LEU A 33 -2.99 -9.69 -3.00
CA LEU A 33 -1.89 -10.54 -3.45
C LEU A 33 -1.12 -11.13 -2.27
N CYS A 34 -0.77 -10.33 -1.26
CA CYS A 34 -0.13 -10.82 -0.04
C CYS A 34 -1.01 -11.82 0.70
N TRP A 35 -2.32 -11.57 0.77
CA TRP A 35 -3.28 -12.48 1.38
C TRP A 35 -3.35 -13.83 0.65
N VAL A 36 -3.44 -13.83 -0.68
CA VAL A 36 -3.45 -15.06 -1.49
C VAL A 36 -2.13 -15.81 -1.32
N ASN A 37 -1.00 -15.11 -1.34
CA ASN A 37 0.30 -15.73 -1.10
C ASN A 37 0.35 -16.40 0.30
N ALA A 38 -0.12 -15.70 1.34
CA ALA A 38 -0.12 -16.20 2.71
C ALA A 38 -1.04 -17.41 2.93
N TYR A 39 -2.29 -17.34 2.47
CA TYR A 39 -3.35 -18.29 2.87
C TYR A 39 -3.83 -19.24 1.76
N VAL A 40 -3.40 -19.04 0.51
CA VAL A 40 -3.75 -19.95 -0.59
C VAL A 40 -2.51 -20.69 -1.08
N VAL A 41 -1.36 -20.00 -1.14
CA VAL A 41 -0.12 -20.61 -1.62
C VAL A 41 0.66 -21.25 -0.47
N ASN A 42 0.82 -20.54 0.65
CA ASN A 42 1.68 -20.97 1.76
C ASN A 42 0.89 -21.51 2.97
N ASP A 43 -0.38 -21.88 2.82
CA ASP A 43 -1.18 -22.37 3.95
C ASP A 43 -0.80 -23.78 4.42
N ASP A 44 -0.10 -24.55 3.58
CA ASP A 44 0.42 -25.89 3.90
C ASP A 44 1.84 -25.89 4.47
N LEU A 45 2.59 -24.80 4.28
CA LEU A 45 3.90 -24.58 4.93
C LEU A 45 3.88 -24.82 6.45
N PRO A 46 2.85 -24.39 7.22
CA PRO A 46 2.76 -24.60 8.65
C PRO A 46 2.82 -26.05 9.11
N ASN A 47 2.39 -26.99 8.26
CA ASN A 47 2.36 -28.41 8.62
C ASN A 47 3.73 -29.10 8.43
N THR A 48 4.65 -28.46 7.71
CA THR A 48 5.97 -29.01 7.36
C THR A 48 7.13 -28.16 7.89
N CYS A 49 6.85 -27.02 8.51
CA CYS A 49 7.85 -26.07 8.98
C CYS A 49 8.23 -26.25 10.46
N GLY A 50 9.52 -26.13 10.77
CA GLY A 50 10.04 -26.13 12.15
C GLY A 50 9.93 -24.78 12.87
N ASP A 51 10.14 -23.66 12.15
CA ASP A 51 10.00 -22.29 12.70
C ASP A 51 9.11 -21.42 11.79
N LEU A 52 7.89 -21.19 12.26
CA LEU A 52 6.85 -20.48 11.53
C LEU A 52 6.81 -19.00 11.91
N ARG A 53 6.90 -18.12 10.92
CA ARG A 53 6.69 -16.68 11.08
C ARG A 53 5.40 -16.25 10.42
N ARG A 54 4.46 -15.72 11.22
CA ARG A 54 3.20 -15.16 10.74
C ARG A 54 3.17 -13.66 11.02
N GLN A 55 2.88 -12.89 9.98
CA GLN A 55 2.63 -11.47 10.07
C GLN A 55 1.23 -11.18 9.55
N SER A 56 0.50 -10.32 10.27
CA SER A 56 -0.88 -9.99 9.90
C SER A 56 -0.97 -8.85 8.89
N PHE A 57 0.07 -8.00 8.82
CA PHE A 57 0.03 -6.78 8.01
C PHE A 57 1.42 -6.26 7.61
N PRO A 58 1.81 -6.34 6.31
CA PRO A 58 1.13 -7.09 5.25
C PRO A 58 0.99 -8.59 5.62
N PRO A 59 -0.10 -9.26 5.18
CA PRO A 59 -0.28 -10.69 5.44
C PRO A 59 0.90 -11.51 4.93
N GLU A 60 1.51 -12.29 5.81
CA GLU A 60 2.64 -13.16 5.48
C GLU A 60 2.60 -14.43 6.31
N VAL A 61 2.89 -15.56 5.66
CA VAL A 61 3.19 -16.84 6.31
C VAL A 61 4.51 -17.32 5.71
N ALA A 62 5.58 -17.22 6.50
CA ALA A 62 6.91 -17.62 6.10
C ALA A 62 7.43 -18.76 6.97
N CYS A 63 8.19 -19.66 6.35
CA CYS A 63 8.91 -20.74 7.01
C CYS A 63 10.42 -20.46 6.95
N ALA A 64 11.08 -20.48 8.11
CA ALA A 64 12.53 -20.47 8.19
C ALA A 64 13.05 -21.91 8.20
N SER A 65 13.83 -22.28 7.18
CA SER A 65 14.59 -23.54 7.20
C SER A 65 15.78 -23.43 8.14
N ALA A 66 16.29 -24.57 8.63
CA ALA A 66 17.49 -24.65 9.45
C ALA A 66 18.73 -24.03 8.76
N ASP A 67 18.74 -24.02 7.42
CA ASP A 67 19.81 -23.44 6.61
C ASP A 67 19.68 -21.92 6.44
N GLY A 68 18.68 -21.29 7.08
CA GLY A 68 18.43 -19.85 7.03
C GLY A 68 17.64 -19.38 5.81
N THR A 69 17.21 -20.28 4.92
CA THR A 69 16.35 -19.94 3.79
C THR A 69 14.93 -19.64 4.26
N LEU A 70 14.35 -18.53 3.77
CA LEU A 70 12.97 -18.14 4.04
C LEU A 70 12.08 -18.49 2.85
N THR A 71 11.08 -19.32 3.08
CA THR A 71 10.08 -19.69 2.07
C THR A 71 8.74 -19.04 2.43
N GLY A 72 8.03 -18.50 1.45
CA GLY A 72 6.70 -17.87 1.65
C GLY A 72 6.72 -16.41 2.08
N ALA A 73 7.89 -15.83 2.36
CA ALA A 73 8.04 -14.41 2.65
C ALA A 73 7.61 -13.54 1.46
N ASN A 74 6.98 -12.39 1.73
CA ASN A 74 6.65 -11.45 0.67
C ASN A 74 7.94 -10.82 0.12
N ALA A 75 7.94 -10.50 -1.18
CA ALA A 75 9.06 -9.77 -1.75
C ALA A 75 9.10 -8.35 -1.16
N GLY A 76 10.26 -7.89 -0.70
CA GLY A 76 10.38 -6.59 -0.02
C GLY A 76 9.91 -5.37 -0.84
N TRP A 77 9.95 -5.46 -2.18
CA TRP A 77 9.39 -4.41 -3.05
C TRP A 77 7.85 -4.36 -3.00
N VAL A 78 7.18 -5.48 -2.76
CA VAL A 78 5.72 -5.54 -2.57
C VAL A 78 5.34 -4.87 -1.26
N GLU A 79 6.09 -5.12 -0.19
CA GLU A 79 5.87 -4.45 1.10
C GLU A 79 6.05 -2.94 0.99
N ALA A 80 7.12 -2.50 0.30
CA ALA A 80 7.36 -1.09 0.05
C ALA A 80 6.21 -0.43 -0.71
N LEU A 81 5.70 -1.08 -1.78
CA LEU A 81 4.54 -0.60 -2.54
C LEU A 81 3.27 -0.54 -1.68
N PHE A 82 3.05 -1.56 -0.85
CA PHE A 82 1.91 -1.64 0.05
C PHE A 82 1.88 -0.47 1.05
N PHE A 83 2.98 -0.21 1.76
CA PHE A 83 3.05 0.90 2.70
C PHE A 83 3.06 2.27 2.00
N ALA A 84 3.79 2.42 0.90
CA ALA A 84 3.85 3.69 0.17
C ALA A 84 2.48 4.09 -0.37
N SER A 85 1.74 3.15 -0.96
CA SER A 85 0.40 3.42 -1.49
C SER A 85 -0.60 3.80 -0.39
N LEU A 86 -0.54 3.15 0.77
CA LEU A 86 -1.34 3.53 1.95
C LEU A 86 -1.02 4.95 2.44
N VAL A 87 0.26 5.29 2.58
CA VAL A 87 0.70 6.62 3.01
C VAL A 87 0.21 7.69 2.03
N VAL A 88 0.39 7.47 0.73
CA VAL A 88 -0.09 8.39 -0.31
C VAL A 88 -1.60 8.57 -0.24
N PHE A 89 -2.36 7.49 -0.08
CA PHE A 89 -3.82 7.56 0.11
C PHE A 89 -4.19 8.43 1.32
N VAL A 90 -3.59 8.20 2.49
CA VAL A 90 -3.91 8.94 3.72
C VAL A 90 -3.59 10.43 3.57
N LEU A 91 -2.44 10.77 2.97
CA LEU A 91 -2.04 12.16 2.75
C LEU A 91 -2.98 12.88 1.77
N LEU A 92 -3.33 12.24 0.65
CA LEU A 92 -4.21 12.86 -0.34
C LEU A 92 -5.66 12.94 0.14
N ALA A 93 -6.16 11.90 0.80
CA ALA A 93 -7.51 11.89 1.37
C ALA A 93 -7.65 12.97 2.46
N SER A 94 -6.67 13.12 3.35
CA SER A 94 -6.69 14.17 4.38
C SER A 94 -6.61 15.57 3.77
N MET A 95 -5.79 15.77 2.73
CA MET A 95 -5.73 17.04 2.00
C MET A 95 -7.07 17.38 1.33
N VAL A 96 -7.71 16.41 0.66
CA VAL A 96 -9.04 16.60 0.04
C VAL A 96 -10.09 16.94 1.11
N LEU A 97 -10.06 16.26 2.26
CA LEU A 97 -11.00 16.52 3.37
C LEU A 97 -10.79 17.92 3.96
N ALA A 98 -9.54 18.33 4.17
CA ALA A 98 -9.19 19.67 4.63
C ALA A 98 -9.69 20.75 3.66
N LEU A 99 -9.42 20.59 2.36
CA LEU A 99 -9.90 21.53 1.33
C LEU A 99 -11.43 21.60 1.28
N ALA A 100 -12.11 20.46 1.41
CA ALA A 100 -13.58 20.42 1.47
C ALA A 100 -14.12 21.13 2.72
N SER A 101 -13.45 21.00 3.87
CA SER A 101 -13.86 21.66 5.12
C SER A 101 -13.73 23.19 5.06
N VAL A 102 -12.67 23.69 4.41
CA VAL A 102 -12.45 25.14 4.23
C VAL A 102 -13.48 25.74 3.27
N ARG A 103 -13.83 25.02 2.19
CA ARG A 103 -14.82 25.48 1.20
C ARG A 103 -16.26 25.52 1.70
N ARG A 104 -16.57 24.82 2.80
CA ARG A 104 -17.91 24.79 3.40
C ARG A 104 -18.11 25.87 4.48
N LYS A 105 -17.04 26.52 4.93
CA LYS A 105 -17.09 27.71 5.79
C LYS A 105 -17.23 28.97 4.94
#